data_AF-A0A818Y7V2-F1
#
_entry.id   AF-A0A818Y7V2-F1
#
_cell.length_a   1.000
_cell.length_b   1.000
_cell.length_c   1.000
_cell.angle_alpha   90.00
_cell.angle_beta   90.00
_cell.angle_gamma   90.00
#
_symmetry.space_group_name_H-M   'P 1'
#
loop_
_entity.id
_entity.type
_entity.pdbx_description
1 polymer ?
#
loop_
_entity_poly.entity_id
_entity_poly.type
_entity_poly.pdbx_seq_one_letter_code
_entity_poly.pdbx_strand_id
1 'polypeptide(L)'
;MLANFHQEQSTKSTLVYLTLSIDVARELTHVHLERFLAPLQCLRRLELVIARDAKRQFLDAGQWENFITEYLPRLITFEFKFSSEWRIGQYKLDQFRSPFWLDKRWFIAYDSSRSCLFTVPYFVPTSIKHSFVPVSTNLTTLPIEQHMVFYDRVTELRLQEHLRSLPYRYNHVKTLIIDTSCTYQNIIDLSKVQSLTVDISTLSLSSLMTAIKRSMPCVNYLSLNGSYWELSYMSFTGISLEQVRVLCLSRYANYQGDNTDKWSRLFPHVERLIVSIVSKSQIPLLIDQFKNIVSGFFYIDPPYIEPHNNDPLYVDPSYIDQIHIDAYNQIQVTHEWLMEHVNRFRQSNMDNFTYQINEGDRLSLSLWIGEDDKTAQVVMNSYFKKNIVDSMRTVRSKTENLSSNTTTVITDTSTTTTSATVTTSTVTTSTSSSTSTISTITTTTTTATSTTASTTTSITTTTATTVTTTTTTSTTTTAPYCTTRVTFDDIPGQSSTSGVVPNGYKNLNWTNVLYLNSSTMPTSGYQTAVNSPPFVGYNPGGTIVQITTANGTKFAFNSVIVSSAWRDNLVWSIYGYRSGTNLVYAPFTMSVINQTKISCNACSNWDTIYFTSSGGTPRSGLTGNGTEFAFDDLCISFGY
;
A
#
# COMPACT_ATOMS: atom_id res chain seq x y z
N MET A 1 -28.92 -2.21 -13.87
CA MET A 1 -28.04 -2.56 -12.73
C MET A 1 -28.88 -3.04 -11.55
N LEU A 2 -29.26 -4.32 -11.54
CA LEU A 2 -29.93 -5.00 -10.42
C LEU A 2 -29.13 -6.28 -10.14
N ALA A 3 -28.04 -6.16 -9.38
CA ALA A 3 -27.48 -7.32 -8.71
C ALA A 3 -28.41 -7.62 -7.54
N ASN A 4 -29.37 -8.53 -7.75
CA ASN A 4 -30.10 -9.18 -6.67
C ASN A 4 -29.09 -9.97 -5.83
N PHE A 5 -28.48 -9.30 -4.87
CA PHE A 5 -27.89 -9.98 -3.72
C PHE A 5 -29.06 -10.58 -2.95
N HIS A 6 -29.37 -11.85 -3.23
CA HIS A 6 -30.16 -12.65 -2.32
C HIS A 6 -29.41 -12.67 -0.98
N GLN A 7 -29.97 -11.95 -0.02
CA GLN A 7 -29.48 -11.82 1.33
C GLN A 7 -29.75 -13.13 2.07
N GLU A 8 -28.93 -14.15 1.83
CA GLU A 8 -28.77 -15.22 2.81
C GLU A 8 -28.04 -14.64 4.02
N GLN A 9 -28.71 -14.72 5.17
CA GLN A 9 -28.19 -14.29 6.45
C GLN A 9 -26.85 -14.98 6.76
N SER A 10 -25.98 -14.24 7.45
CA SER A 10 -25.01 -14.77 8.40
C SER A 10 -23.69 -15.33 7.85
N THR A 11 -22.79 -14.43 7.45
CA THR A 11 -21.41 -14.47 7.93
C THR A 11 -20.94 -13.04 8.23
N LYS A 12 -20.54 -12.76 9.48
CA LYS A 12 -19.90 -11.48 9.85
C LYS A 12 -18.71 -11.25 8.92
N SER A 13 -18.79 -10.23 8.06
CA SER A 13 -17.71 -9.88 7.17
C SER A 13 -16.48 -9.44 7.98
N THR A 14 -15.36 -10.16 7.82
CA THR A 14 -14.07 -9.83 8.43
C THR A 14 -13.26 -8.85 7.58
N LEU A 15 -13.88 -8.23 6.56
CA LEU A 15 -13.18 -7.35 5.63
C LEU A 15 -12.70 -6.08 6.35
N VAL A 16 -11.39 -5.90 6.43
CA VAL A 16 -10.74 -4.76 7.11
C VAL A 16 -10.37 -3.64 6.12
N TYR A 17 -10.18 -3.98 4.85
CA TYR A 17 -9.75 -3.06 3.79
C TYR A 17 -10.63 -3.25 2.56
N LEU A 18 -11.14 -2.16 2.01
CA LEU A 18 -11.92 -2.18 0.77
C LEU A 18 -11.49 -1.02 -0.12
N THR A 19 -11.17 -1.34 -1.37
CA THR A 19 -11.12 -0.37 -2.47
C THR A 19 -12.30 -0.67 -3.38
N LEU A 20 -13.21 0.29 -3.52
CA LEU A 20 -14.41 0.20 -4.34
C LEU A 20 -14.28 1.18 -5.51
N SER A 21 -14.17 0.65 -6.72
CA SER A 21 -14.14 1.45 -7.95
C SER A 21 -15.49 1.37 -8.67
N ILE A 22 -16.06 2.52 -9.02
CA ILE A 22 -17.39 2.67 -9.59
C ILE A 22 -17.26 3.50 -10.87
N ASP A 23 -17.47 2.89 -12.03
CA ASP A 23 -17.20 3.54 -13.33
C ASP A 23 -18.39 4.36 -13.88
N VAL A 24 -19.63 3.90 -13.62
CA VAL A 24 -20.85 4.53 -14.12
C VAL A 24 -21.78 4.87 -12.96
N ALA A 25 -21.74 6.11 -12.48
CA ALA A 25 -22.43 6.54 -11.26
C ALA A 25 -23.74 7.32 -11.50
N ARG A 26 -24.31 7.35 -12.72
CA ARG A 26 -25.49 8.20 -13.03
C ARG A 26 -26.67 7.98 -12.06
N GLU A 27 -26.86 6.74 -11.60
CA GLU A 27 -27.91 6.39 -10.63
C GLU A 27 -27.40 6.08 -9.22
N LEU A 28 -26.09 6.07 -8.98
CA LEU A 28 -25.58 5.77 -7.65
C LEU A 28 -25.96 6.91 -6.68
N THR A 29 -26.73 6.55 -5.66
CA THR A 29 -27.10 7.45 -4.55
C THR A 29 -26.31 7.09 -3.30
N HIS A 30 -26.26 7.99 -2.31
CA HIS A 30 -25.67 7.69 -1.01
C HIS A 30 -26.30 6.43 -0.40
N VAL A 31 -27.63 6.30 -0.47
CA VAL A 31 -28.40 5.14 0.02
C VAL A 31 -27.92 3.81 -0.57
N HIS A 32 -27.56 3.78 -1.86
CA HIS A 32 -27.02 2.55 -2.47
C HIS A 32 -25.68 2.16 -1.85
N LEU A 33 -24.80 3.14 -1.63
CA LEU A 33 -23.50 2.92 -1.02
C LEU A 33 -23.65 2.51 0.45
N GLU A 34 -24.54 3.15 1.19
CA GLU A 34 -24.84 2.82 2.58
C GLU A 34 -25.31 1.37 2.71
N ARG A 35 -26.28 0.94 1.90
CA ARG A 35 -26.79 -0.44 1.91
C ARG A 35 -25.69 -1.46 1.61
N PHE A 36 -24.78 -1.14 0.69
CA PHE A 36 -23.67 -2.02 0.34
C PHE A 36 -22.62 -2.09 1.46
N LEU A 37 -22.28 -0.95 2.07
CA LEU A 37 -21.22 -0.86 3.07
C LEU A 37 -21.71 -1.22 4.48
N ALA A 38 -23.00 -1.09 4.79
CA ALA A 38 -23.56 -1.32 6.13
C ALA A 38 -23.21 -2.68 6.77
N PRO A 39 -23.16 -3.79 6.01
CA PRO A 39 -22.74 -5.08 6.57
C PRO A 39 -21.25 -5.16 6.94
N LEU A 40 -20.42 -4.20 6.53
CA LEU A 40 -18.95 -4.23 6.65
C LEU A 40 -18.44 -3.55 7.94
N GLN A 41 -19.03 -3.87 9.10
CA GLN A 41 -18.73 -3.21 10.38
C GLN A 41 -17.26 -3.34 10.85
N CYS A 42 -16.49 -4.27 10.28
CA CYS A 42 -15.06 -4.44 10.58
C CYS A 42 -14.13 -3.59 9.70
N LEU A 43 -14.68 -2.85 8.73
CA LEU A 43 -13.90 -2.06 7.79
C LEU A 43 -13.13 -0.96 8.53
N ARG A 44 -11.81 -0.94 8.36
CA ARG A 44 -10.91 0.07 8.93
C ARG A 44 -10.42 1.07 7.89
N ARG A 45 -10.37 0.68 6.62
CA ARG A 45 -10.00 1.56 5.51
C ARG A 45 -10.94 1.40 4.32
N LEU A 46 -11.43 2.53 3.84
CA LEU A 46 -12.29 2.62 2.66
C LEU A 46 -11.64 3.52 1.61
N GLU A 47 -11.36 2.97 0.44
CA GLU A 47 -10.98 3.75 -0.73
C GLU A 47 -12.14 3.69 -1.73
N LEU A 48 -12.64 4.85 -2.14
CA LEU A 48 -13.74 4.96 -3.08
C LEU A 48 -13.24 5.68 -4.33
N VAL A 49 -13.29 5.01 -5.47
CA VAL A 49 -12.94 5.60 -6.77
C VAL A 49 -14.23 5.75 -7.56
N ILE A 50 -14.70 6.99 -7.73
CA ILE A 50 -15.92 7.27 -8.49
C ILE A 50 -15.51 7.87 -9.83
N ALA A 51 -15.61 7.06 -10.87
CA ALA A 51 -15.53 7.51 -12.25
C ALA A 51 -16.87 8.08 -12.72
N ARG A 52 -16.75 9.06 -13.62
CA ARG A 52 -17.72 9.84 -14.41
C ARG A 52 -19.03 10.21 -13.69
N ASP A 53 -19.40 11.48 -13.78
CA ASP A 53 -20.72 11.96 -13.31
C ASP A 53 -21.01 11.67 -11.81
N ALA A 54 -19.98 11.65 -10.96
CA ALA A 54 -20.18 11.54 -9.52
C ALA A 54 -21.12 12.66 -9.02
N LYS A 55 -22.12 12.31 -8.22
CA LYS A 55 -23.08 13.29 -7.68
C LYS A 55 -22.47 14.03 -6.49
N ARG A 56 -22.73 15.34 -6.40
CA ARG A 56 -22.26 16.19 -5.28
C ARG A 56 -22.65 15.73 -3.89
N GLN A 57 -23.64 14.86 -3.79
CA GLN A 57 -24.07 14.21 -2.56
C GLN A 57 -22.94 13.46 -1.83
N PHE A 58 -21.92 12.95 -2.54
CA PHE A 58 -20.81 12.22 -1.89
C PHE A 58 -19.83 13.13 -1.13
N LEU A 59 -19.99 14.45 -1.24
CA LEU A 59 -19.24 15.46 -0.48
C LEU A 59 -20.04 16.02 0.72
N ASP A 60 -21.11 15.35 1.13
CA ASP A 60 -21.89 15.74 2.30
C ASP A 60 -21.27 15.10 3.55
N ALA A 61 -20.56 15.90 4.35
CA ALA A 61 -19.89 15.40 5.55
C ALA A 61 -20.88 14.89 6.60
N GLY A 62 -22.07 15.50 6.71
CA GLY A 62 -23.08 15.09 7.68
C GLY A 62 -23.65 13.71 7.37
N GLN A 63 -23.88 13.41 6.08
CA GLN A 63 -24.29 12.08 5.65
C GLN A 63 -23.22 11.03 5.97
N TRP A 64 -21.95 11.32 5.67
CA TRP A 64 -20.85 10.42 6.02
C TRP A 64 -20.68 10.23 7.52
N GLU A 65 -20.80 11.29 8.32
CA GLU A 65 -20.72 11.23 9.78
C GLU A 65 -21.81 10.30 10.36
N ASN A 66 -23.06 10.49 9.95
CA ASN A 66 -24.18 9.64 10.37
C ASN A 66 -23.94 8.18 9.95
N PHE A 67 -23.57 7.97 8.69
CA PHE A 67 -23.34 6.65 8.14
C PHE A 67 -22.18 5.92 8.84
N ILE A 68 -21.04 6.58 9.04
CA ILE A 68 -19.87 5.99 9.70
C ILE A 68 -20.18 5.66 11.16
N THR A 69 -20.89 6.55 11.86
CA THR A 69 -21.27 6.35 13.25
C THR A 69 -22.19 5.13 13.41
N GLU A 70 -23.19 5.02 12.54
CA GLU A 70 -24.19 3.96 12.62
C GLU A 70 -23.67 2.60 12.12
N TYR A 71 -22.92 2.60 11.02
CA TYR A 71 -22.63 1.36 10.29
C TYR A 71 -21.15 0.98 10.22
N LEU A 72 -20.22 1.95 10.28
CA LEU A 72 -18.78 1.71 10.15
C LEU A 72 -17.98 2.23 11.36
N PRO A 73 -18.32 1.85 12.62
CA PRO A 73 -17.73 2.45 13.81
C PRO A 73 -16.21 2.22 13.94
N ARG A 74 -15.69 1.22 13.22
CA ARG A 74 -14.27 0.83 13.18
C ARG A 74 -13.49 1.46 12.03
N LEU A 75 -14.13 2.24 11.15
CA LEU A 75 -13.41 2.96 10.10
C LEU A 75 -12.38 3.88 10.76
N ILE A 76 -11.15 3.88 10.25
CA ILE A 76 -10.00 4.68 10.73
C ILE A 76 -9.58 5.68 9.66
N THR A 77 -9.70 5.33 8.38
CA THR A 77 -9.21 6.17 7.28
C THR A 77 -10.06 5.98 6.04
N PHE A 78 -10.21 7.03 5.24
CA PHE A 78 -10.75 6.93 3.89
C PHE A 78 -10.04 7.83 2.88
N GLU A 79 -10.17 7.44 1.61
CA GLU A 79 -9.67 8.17 0.43
C GLU A 79 -10.71 8.08 -0.68
N PHE A 80 -11.25 9.23 -1.10
CA PHE A 80 -12.24 9.32 -2.17
C PHE A 80 -11.64 10.01 -3.40
N LYS A 81 -11.53 9.26 -4.49
CA LYS A 81 -11.00 9.71 -5.78
C LYS A 81 -12.17 9.95 -6.73
N PHE A 82 -12.27 11.15 -7.27
CA PHE A 82 -13.29 11.52 -8.24
C PHE A 82 -12.63 11.67 -9.61
N SER A 83 -13.26 11.20 -10.69
CA SER A 83 -12.66 11.32 -12.03
C SER A 83 -12.83 12.69 -12.68
N SER A 84 -13.75 13.52 -12.16
CA SER A 84 -13.92 14.89 -12.63
C SER A 84 -13.30 15.87 -11.64
N GLU A 85 -12.76 16.97 -12.16
CA GLU A 85 -12.25 18.08 -11.34
C GLU A 85 -13.38 18.82 -10.66
N TRP A 86 -13.36 18.85 -9.33
CA TRP A 86 -14.36 19.54 -8.54
C TRP A 86 -13.73 20.72 -7.85
N ARG A 87 -14.29 21.90 -8.08
CA ARG A 87 -13.98 23.04 -7.22
C ARG A 87 -14.77 22.89 -5.93
N ILE A 88 -14.21 22.18 -4.96
CA ILE A 88 -14.77 22.11 -3.61
C ILE A 88 -14.53 23.47 -2.95
N GLY A 89 -15.59 24.22 -2.68
CA GLY A 89 -15.49 25.48 -1.94
C GLY A 89 -15.16 25.22 -0.47
N GLN A 90 -14.51 26.19 0.18
CA GLN A 90 -14.12 26.09 1.60
C GLN A 90 -15.29 25.67 2.50
N TYR A 91 -16.47 26.23 2.29
CA TYR A 91 -17.68 25.93 3.04
C TYR A 91 -18.09 24.44 3.00
N LYS A 92 -17.70 23.69 1.95
CA LYS A 92 -17.93 22.24 1.87
C LYS A 92 -16.90 21.46 2.69
N LEU A 93 -15.64 21.87 2.67
CA LEU A 93 -14.62 21.26 3.52
C LEU A 93 -14.87 21.54 5.00
N ASP A 94 -15.40 22.72 5.34
CA ASP A 94 -15.72 23.06 6.73
C ASP A 94 -16.82 22.17 7.33
N GLN A 95 -17.61 21.47 6.51
CA GLN A 95 -18.54 20.45 6.99
C GLN A 95 -17.80 19.28 7.67
N PHE A 96 -16.53 19.03 7.30
CA PHE A 96 -15.66 18.03 7.91
C PHE A 96 -14.89 18.56 9.13
N ARG A 97 -15.41 19.59 9.80
CA ARG A 97 -14.88 20.15 11.07
C ARG A 97 -15.83 19.94 12.25
N SER A 98 -16.90 19.14 12.10
CA SER A 98 -17.77 18.79 13.23
C SER A 98 -16.98 18.10 14.36
N PRO A 99 -17.47 18.10 15.61
CA PRO A 99 -16.82 17.41 16.72
C PRO A 99 -16.46 15.96 16.42
N PHE A 100 -17.31 15.24 15.67
CA PHE A 100 -17.05 13.86 15.25
C PHE A 100 -15.70 13.70 14.51
N TRP A 101 -15.43 14.55 13.52
CA TRP A 101 -14.19 14.47 12.74
C TRP A 101 -12.96 14.82 13.59
N LEU A 102 -13.10 15.83 14.47
CA LEU A 102 -12.03 16.27 15.36
C LEU A 102 -11.71 15.22 16.44
N ASP A 103 -12.71 14.59 17.04
CA ASP A 103 -12.56 13.54 18.06
C ASP A 103 -11.87 12.30 17.48
N LYS A 104 -12.17 11.97 16.22
CA LYS A 104 -11.48 10.92 15.45
C LYS A 104 -10.06 11.32 15.03
N ARG A 105 -9.69 12.59 15.19
CA ARG A 105 -8.45 13.22 14.66
C ARG A 105 -8.31 13.05 13.16
N TRP A 106 -9.44 13.13 12.45
CA TRP A 106 -9.47 13.05 10.99
C TRP A 106 -9.54 14.44 10.43
N PHE A 107 -8.39 14.92 9.98
CA PHE A 107 -8.37 16.10 9.13
C PHE A 107 -8.62 15.65 7.69
N ILE A 108 -9.37 16.46 6.96
CA ILE A 108 -9.72 16.20 5.57
C ILE A 108 -8.94 17.18 4.71
N ALA A 109 -8.32 16.68 3.67
CA ALA A 109 -7.69 17.50 2.64
C ALA A 109 -8.29 17.15 1.28
N TYR A 110 -8.33 18.15 0.41
CA TYR A 110 -8.70 18.01 -0.98
C TYR A 110 -7.52 18.35 -1.87
N ASP A 111 -7.15 17.42 -2.73
CA ASP A 111 -6.19 17.63 -3.80
C ASP A 111 -6.94 17.83 -5.10
N SER A 112 -6.98 19.07 -5.58
CA SER A 112 -7.66 19.41 -6.83
C SER A 112 -7.02 18.77 -8.05
N SER A 113 -5.70 18.56 -8.05
CA SER A 113 -4.98 17.96 -9.19
C SER A 113 -5.32 16.47 -9.37
N ARG A 114 -5.54 15.77 -8.25
CA ARG A 114 -5.97 14.37 -8.23
C ARG A 114 -7.48 14.20 -8.08
N SER A 115 -8.21 15.31 -7.95
CA SER A 115 -9.63 15.32 -7.61
C SER A 115 -9.95 14.37 -6.46
N CYS A 116 -9.18 14.47 -5.37
CA CYS A 116 -9.16 13.48 -4.30
C CYS A 116 -9.42 14.12 -2.94
N LEU A 117 -10.41 13.61 -2.20
CA LEU A 117 -10.71 13.97 -0.81
C LEU A 117 -10.18 12.86 0.10
N PHE A 118 -9.34 13.19 1.09
CA PHE A 118 -8.65 12.16 1.87
C PHE A 118 -8.40 12.56 3.33
N THR A 119 -8.22 11.54 4.15
CA THR A 119 -7.90 11.67 5.58
C THR A 119 -6.40 11.89 5.82
N VAL A 120 -6.07 12.88 6.65
CA VAL A 120 -4.70 13.27 7.04
C VAL A 120 -4.47 12.87 8.51
N PRO A 121 -3.29 12.35 8.87
CA PRO A 121 -2.06 12.24 8.09
C PRO A 121 -1.92 10.95 7.27
N TYR A 122 -2.98 10.15 7.16
CA TYR A 122 -2.88 8.79 6.62
C TYR A 122 -2.63 8.75 5.11
N PHE A 123 -3.15 9.73 4.36
CA PHE A 123 -3.02 9.82 2.90
C PHE A 123 -2.31 11.10 2.46
N VAL A 124 -1.13 11.38 3.02
CA VAL A 124 -0.32 12.50 2.50
C VAL A 124 0.30 12.08 1.15
N PRO A 125 0.07 12.83 0.06
CA PRO A 125 0.72 12.53 -1.22
C PRO A 125 2.25 12.54 -1.08
N THR A 126 2.88 11.47 -1.57
CA THR A 126 4.34 11.38 -1.63
C THR A 126 4.91 12.02 -2.90
N SER A 127 4.06 12.26 -3.90
CA SER A 127 4.38 12.99 -5.14
C SER A 127 3.52 14.25 -5.25
N ILE A 128 4.15 15.41 -5.40
CA ILE A 128 3.50 16.71 -5.56
C ILE A 128 3.95 17.37 -6.86
N LYS A 129 2.99 17.89 -7.64
CA LYS A 129 3.22 18.78 -8.78
C LYS A 129 2.89 20.22 -8.38
N HIS A 130 3.92 21.07 -8.31
CA HIS A 130 3.83 22.42 -7.76
C HIS A 130 3.32 23.48 -8.76
N SER A 131 2.88 23.10 -9.97
CA SER A 131 1.96 23.96 -10.74
C SER A 131 0.66 24.22 -9.97
N PHE A 132 0.32 23.33 -9.04
CA PHE A 132 -0.83 23.47 -8.16
C PHE A 132 -0.36 24.00 -6.81
N VAL A 133 -0.94 25.13 -6.39
CA VAL A 133 -0.75 25.75 -5.07
C VAL A 133 -0.80 24.62 -4.03
N PRO A 134 0.24 24.48 -3.16
CA PRO A 134 0.25 23.43 -2.15
C PRO A 134 -1.03 23.54 -1.34
N VAL A 135 -1.60 22.39 -0.90
CA VAL A 135 -2.92 22.27 -0.23
C VAL A 135 -3.27 23.60 0.41
N SER A 136 -4.04 24.41 -0.32
CA SER A 136 -4.32 25.77 0.12
C SER A 136 -4.84 25.68 1.55
N THR A 137 -4.63 26.69 2.37
CA THR A 137 -5.30 26.76 3.68
C THR A 137 -6.80 26.52 3.56
N ASN A 138 -7.35 26.78 2.37
CA ASN A 138 -8.74 26.58 2.01
C ASN A 138 -9.06 25.20 1.39
N LEU A 139 -8.12 24.26 1.42
CA LEU A 139 -8.25 22.91 0.88
C LEU A 139 -7.98 21.83 1.93
N THR A 140 -7.88 22.22 3.21
CA THR A 140 -7.78 21.26 4.31
C THR A 140 -8.43 21.77 5.59
N THR A 141 -8.91 20.84 6.41
CA THR A 141 -9.34 21.12 7.78
C THR A 141 -8.18 21.08 8.79
N LEU A 142 -6.97 20.70 8.36
CA LEU A 142 -5.78 20.66 9.19
C LEU A 142 -5.39 22.09 9.65
N PRO A 143 -5.10 22.30 10.95
CA PRO A 143 -4.61 23.58 11.45
C PRO A 143 -3.30 23.99 10.78
N ILE A 144 -3.11 25.30 10.54
CA ILE A 144 -2.00 25.82 9.74
C ILE A 144 -0.63 25.44 10.32
N GLU A 145 -0.53 25.42 11.64
CA GLU A 145 0.67 25.01 12.39
C GLU A 145 1.06 23.54 12.17
N GLN A 146 0.13 22.70 11.68
CA GLN A 146 0.38 21.29 11.38
C GLN A 146 0.60 21.01 9.89
N HIS A 147 0.51 22.03 9.01
CA HIS A 147 0.65 21.84 7.56
C HIS A 147 2.00 21.26 7.13
N MET A 148 3.02 21.36 7.97
CA MET A 148 4.33 20.71 7.76
C MET A 148 4.21 19.21 7.44
N VAL A 149 3.19 18.52 7.96
CA VAL A 149 2.97 17.09 7.69
C VAL A 149 2.81 16.76 6.20
N PHE A 150 2.30 17.70 5.38
CA PHE A 150 2.16 17.49 3.94
C PHE A 150 3.52 17.48 3.25
N TYR A 151 4.44 18.34 3.70
CA TYR A 151 5.73 18.59 3.04
C TYR A 151 6.80 17.60 3.49
N ASP A 152 6.78 17.21 4.77
CA ASP A 152 7.75 16.25 5.33
C ASP A 152 7.60 14.83 4.75
N ARG A 153 6.49 14.51 4.08
CA ARG A 153 6.30 13.18 3.46
C ARG A 153 6.51 13.16 1.95
N VAL A 154 6.82 14.30 1.34
CA VAL A 154 7.03 14.39 -0.10
C VAL A 154 8.39 13.79 -0.45
N THR A 155 8.35 12.71 -1.21
CA THR A 155 9.55 12.06 -1.74
C THR A 155 9.77 12.36 -3.22
N GLU A 156 8.74 12.81 -3.93
CA GLU A 156 8.80 13.21 -5.33
C GLU A 156 8.19 14.61 -5.50
N LEU A 157 8.95 15.54 -6.06
CA LEU A 157 8.53 16.93 -6.23
C LEU A 157 8.77 17.37 -7.67
N ARG A 158 7.72 17.89 -8.32
CA ARG A 158 7.79 18.46 -9.66
C ARG A 158 7.51 19.95 -9.64
N LEU A 159 8.44 20.75 -10.15
CA LEU A 159 8.38 22.21 -10.21
C LEU A 159 8.07 22.64 -11.65
N GLN A 160 6.85 23.10 -11.89
CA GLN A 160 6.34 23.41 -13.24
C GLN A 160 6.21 24.90 -13.55
N GLU A 161 6.30 25.78 -12.55
CA GLU A 161 6.08 27.22 -12.72
C GLU A 161 7.12 28.04 -11.95
N HIS A 162 7.25 29.32 -12.31
CA HIS A 162 8.11 30.29 -11.62
C HIS A 162 7.59 30.59 -10.21
N LEU A 163 7.91 29.70 -9.29
CA LEU A 163 7.55 29.84 -7.88
C LEU A 163 8.53 30.82 -7.23
N ARG A 164 8.04 32.03 -6.93
CA ARG A 164 8.83 33.09 -6.28
C ARG A 164 9.15 32.76 -4.82
N SER A 165 8.29 32.01 -4.15
CA SER A 165 8.51 31.53 -2.79
C SER A 165 7.63 30.32 -2.51
N LEU A 166 8.16 29.39 -1.72
CA LEU A 166 7.40 28.28 -1.17
C LEU A 166 7.29 28.48 0.34
N PRO A 167 6.10 28.25 0.93
CA PRO A 167 5.87 28.54 2.34
C PRO A 167 6.61 27.60 3.30
N TYR A 168 7.05 26.42 2.82
CA TYR A 168 7.66 25.39 3.66
C TYR A 168 8.85 24.71 2.97
N ARG A 169 9.74 24.14 3.78
CA ARG A 169 10.91 23.37 3.36
C ARG A 169 10.56 21.90 3.16
N TYR A 170 11.05 21.29 2.08
CA TYR A 170 10.92 19.87 1.78
C TYR A 170 12.20 19.12 2.14
N ASN A 171 12.14 18.31 3.20
CA ASN A 171 13.33 17.66 3.77
C ASN A 171 13.59 16.25 3.23
N HIS A 172 12.63 15.65 2.52
CA HIS A 172 12.64 14.22 2.18
C HIS A 172 12.54 13.91 0.68
N VAL A 173 12.75 14.92 -0.18
CA VAL A 173 12.66 14.77 -1.65
C VAL A 173 13.81 13.91 -2.16
N LYS A 174 13.46 12.76 -2.73
CA LYS A 174 14.37 11.83 -3.41
C LYS A 174 14.33 12.01 -4.92
N THR A 175 13.17 12.32 -5.48
CA THR A 175 12.96 12.56 -6.91
C THR A 175 12.57 14.00 -7.13
N LEU A 176 13.37 14.75 -7.88
CA LEU A 176 13.12 16.15 -8.20
C LEU A 176 12.97 16.31 -9.72
N ILE A 177 11.86 16.90 -10.15
CA ILE A 177 11.59 17.23 -11.56
C ILE A 177 11.49 18.75 -11.67
N ILE A 178 12.30 19.36 -12.53
CA ILE A 178 12.38 20.81 -12.70
C ILE A 178 12.07 21.13 -14.16
N ASP A 179 10.90 21.68 -14.43
CA ASP A 179 10.48 22.04 -15.78
C ASP A 179 10.73 23.52 -16.10
N THR A 180 11.08 24.35 -15.11
CA THR A 180 11.30 25.80 -15.28
C THR A 180 12.43 26.34 -14.42
N SER A 181 12.94 27.54 -14.75
CA SER A 181 13.92 28.23 -13.91
C SER A 181 13.32 28.65 -12.56
N CYS A 182 13.88 28.11 -11.48
CA CYS A 182 13.45 28.39 -10.11
C CYS A 182 14.63 28.34 -9.14
N THR A 183 14.57 29.14 -8.07
CA THR A 183 15.57 29.15 -6.99
C THR A 183 15.14 28.17 -5.89
N TYR A 184 15.71 26.97 -5.88
CA TYR A 184 15.28 25.87 -5.00
C TYR A 184 16.16 25.64 -3.76
N GLN A 185 17.33 26.31 -3.67
CA GLN A 185 18.37 25.99 -2.68
C GLN A 185 17.96 26.17 -1.20
N ASN A 186 17.00 27.05 -0.92
CA ASN A 186 16.56 27.31 0.46
C ASN A 186 15.32 26.50 0.87
N ILE A 187 14.72 25.78 -0.08
CA ILE A 187 13.40 25.18 0.09
C ILE A 187 13.50 23.66 0.05
N ILE A 188 14.42 23.11 -0.71
CA ILE A 188 14.58 21.66 -0.84
C ILE A 188 15.91 21.28 -0.17
N ASP A 189 15.90 20.25 0.67
CA ASP A 189 17.14 19.60 1.08
C ASP A 189 17.73 18.81 -0.11
N LEU A 190 18.49 19.53 -0.95
CA LEU A 190 19.12 19.00 -2.15
C LEU A 190 20.08 17.82 -1.87
N SER A 191 20.57 17.70 -0.63
CA SER A 191 21.46 16.61 -0.24
C SER A 191 20.78 15.24 -0.28
N LYS A 192 19.45 15.19 -0.29
CA LYS A 192 18.65 13.96 -0.32
C LYS A 192 18.19 13.54 -1.71
N VAL A 193 18.35 14.41 -2.72
CA VAL A 193 17.90 14.13 -4.09
C VAL A 193 18.77 13.04 -4.70
N GLN A 194 18.14 11.97 -5.16
CA GLN A 194 18.75 10.80 -5.81
C GLN A 194 18.47 10.77 -7.31
N SER A 195 17.26 11.19 -7.69
CA SER A 195 16.81 11.27 -9.08
C SER A 195 16.47 12.71 -9.43
N LEU A 196 17.10 13.24 -10.48
CA LEU A 196 16.88 14.60 -10.97
C LEU A 196 16.46 14.56 -12.44
N THR A 197 15.33 15.18 -12.77
CA THR A 197 14.89 15.44 -14.15
C THR A 197 14.84 16.95 -14.36
N VAL A 198 15.47 17.45 -15.40
CA VAL A 198 15.54 18.89 -15.68
C VAL A 198 15.21 19.18 -17.13
N ASP A 199 14.30 20.12 -17.35
CA ASP A 199 14.14 20.76 -18.66
C ASP A 199 15.22 21.83 -18.83
N ILE A 200 16.23 21.50 -19.63
CA ILE A 200 17.38 22.38 -19.91
C ILE A 200 17.04 23.49 -20.90
N SER A 201 15.86 23.49 -21.53
CA SER A 201 15.45 24.60 -22.42
C SER A 201 15.26 25.92 -21.68
N THR A 202 15.12 25.88 -20.35
CA THR A 202 14.88 27.04 -19.49
C THR A 202 16.02 27.35 -18.52
N LEU A 203 17.07 26.52 -18.49
CA LEU A 203 18.11 26.54 -17.46
C LEU A 203 19.51 26.53 -18.06
N SER A 204 20.36 27.45 -17.59
CA SER A 204 21.79 27.44 -17.90
C SER A 204 22.43 26.13 -17.42
N LEU A 205 22.92 25.33 -18.38
CA LEU A 205 23.50 24.03 -18.09
C LEU A 205 24.75 24.13 -17.20
N SER A 206 25.60 25.15 -17.36
CA SER A 206 26.78 25.36 -16.52
C SER A 206 26.41 25.62 -15.04
N SER A 207 25.36 26.41 -14.82
CA SER A 207 24.82 26.68 -13.49
C SER A 207 24.22 25.41 -12.87
N LEU A 208 23.50 24.62 -13.67
CA LEU A 208 22.94 23.34 -13.24
C LEU A 208 24.04 22.36 -12.83
N MET A 209 25.06 22.15 -13.66
CA MET A 209 26.14 21.22 -13.36
C MET A 209 26.90 21.61 -12.09
N THR A 210 27.13 22.92 -11.90
CA THR A 210 27.73 23.45 -10.66
C THR A 210 26.85 23.18 -9.44
N ALA A 211 25.53 23.36 -9.57
CA ALA A 211 24.58 23.10 -8.50
C ALA A 211 24.51 21.61 -8.14
N ILE A 212 24.50 20.71 -9.13
CA ILE A 212 24.52 19.27 -8.89
C ILE A 212 25.79 18.88 -8.14
N LYS A 213 26.97 19.33 -8.61
CA LYS A 213 28.26 19.04 -7.98
C LYS A 213 28.33 19.53 -6.52
N ARG A 214 27.82 20.73 -6.24
CA ARG A 214 27.94 21.36 -4.92
C ARG A 214 26.89 20.89 -3.92
N SER A 215 25.66 20.67 -4.38
CA SER A 215 24.49 20.58 -3.48
C SER A 215 23.72 19.27 -3.60
N MET A 216 23.97 18.45 -4.62
CA MET A 216 23.24 17.20 -4.86
C MET A 216 24.20 15.99 -4.96
N PRO A 217 24.94 15.67 -3.88
CA PRO A 217 25.94 14.59 -3.88
C PRO A 217 25.33 13.21 -4.10
N CYS A 218 24.03 13.03 -3.87
CA CYS A 218 23.34 11.74 -3.98
C CYS A 218 22.70 11.48 -5.35
N VAL A 219 22.75 12.43 -6.30
CA VAL A 219 22.10 12.27 -7.61
C VAL A 219 22.81 11.19 -8.42
N ASN A 220 22.20 10.02 -8.50
CA ASN A 220 22.69 8.88 -9.26
C ASN A 220 21.90 8.67 -10.56
N TYR A 221 20.70 9.24 -10.67
CA TYR A 221 19.89 9.28 -11.88
C TYR A 221 19.69 10.72 -12.33
N LEU A 222 20.13 11.04 -13.55
CA LEU A 222 19.99 12.36 -14.15
C LEU A 222 19.28 12.25 -15.50
N SER A 223 18.15 12.94 -15.66
CA SER A 223 17.47 13.12 -16.94
C SER A 223 17.51 14.58 -17.35
N LEU A 224 18.06 14.84 -18.53
CA LEU A 224 18.10 16.16 -19.13
C LEU A 224 17.13 16.14 -20.32
N ASN A 225 16.24 17.13 -20.38
CA ASN A 225 15.24 17.25 -21.42
C ASN A 225 15.39 18.59 -22.12
N GLY A 226 15.61 18.62 -23.44
CA GLY A 226 15.68 19.87 -24.19
C GLY A 226 16.78 19.87 -25.25
N SER A 227 16.92 20.98 -25.97
CA SER A 227 17.86 21.08 -27.08
C SER A 227 19.28 21.37 -26.57
N TYR A 228 20.25 20.56 -26.98
CA TYR A 228 21.61 20.54 -26.43
C TYR A 228 22.63 21.45 -27.13
N TRP A 229 22.20 22.39 -27.96
CA TRP A 229 23.12 23.21 -28.75
C TRP A 229 24.04 24.09 -27.89
N GLU A 230 23.65 24.41 -26.65
CA GLU A 230 24.47 25.17 -25.69
C GLU A 230 25.80 24.46 -25.34
N LEU A 231 25.84 23.12 -25.41
CA LEU A 231 27.05 22.34 -25.09
C LEU A 231 28.23 22.62 -26.01
N SER A 232 27.93 22.96 -27.26
CA SER A 232 28.96 23.22 -28.25
C SER A 232 29.85 24.40 -27.81
N TYR A 233 29.28 25.33 -27.04
CA TYR A 233 29.93 26.56 -26.61
C TYR A 233 30.39 26.55 -25.15
N MET A 234 30.01 25.54 -24.35
CA MET A 234 30.37 25.48 -22.93
C MET A 234 31.70 24.77 -22.67
N SER A 235 32.54 25.39 -21.83
CA SER A 235 33.71 24.74 -21.24
C SER A 235 33.34 24.15 -19.88
N PHE A 236 33.31 22.81 -19.77
CA PHE A 236 33.09 22.11 -18.49
C PHE A 236 34.37 21.91 -17.68
N THR A 237 35.39 22.72 -17.90
CA THR A 237 36.72 22.54 -17.31
C THR A 237 36.62 22.53 -15.77
N GLY A 238 36.99 21.40 -15.16
CA GLY A 238 36.95 21.23 -13.69
C GLY A 238 35.62 20.74 -13.12
N ILE A 239 34.61 20.48 -13.94
CA ILE A 239 33.35 19.87 -13.53
C ILE A 239 33.32 18.41 -13.98
N SER A 240 33.20 17.51 -13.02
CA SER A 240 32.99 16.07 -13.21
C SER A 240 31.89 15.64 -12.24
N LEU A 241 30.89 14.92 -12.74
CA LEU A 241 29.73 14.44 -11.99
C LEU A 241 29.84 12.93 -11.79
N GLU A 242 30.85 12.54 -11.00
CA GLU A 242 31.21 11.15 -10.69
C GLU A 242 30.12 10.37 -9.96
N GLN A 243 29.13 11.05 -9.38
CA GLN A 243 28.01 10.42 -8.67
C GLN A 243 26.93 9.87 -9.61
N VAL A 244 26.85 10.35 -10.86
CA VAL A 244 25.80 9.95 -11.80
C VAL A 244 26.11 8.58 -12.38
N ARG A 245 25.13 7.66 -12.29
CA ARG A 245 25.22 6.27 -12.78
C ARG A 245 24.26 6.03 -13.94
N VAL A 246 23.10 6.68 -13.92
CA VAL A 246 22.11 6.63 -15.00
C VAL A 246 21.97 8.02 -15.60
N LEU A 247 22.23 8.13 -16.90
CA LEU A 247 22.08 9.37 -17.65
C LEU A 247 21.02 9.20 -18.74
N CYS A 248 20.00 10.04 -18.70
CA CYS A 248 18.96 10.14 -19.71
C CYS A 248 19.08 11.48 -20.44
N LEU A 249 19.23 11.42 -21.76
CA LEU A 249 19.33 12.58 -22.65
C LEU A 249 18.16 12.53 -23.61
N SER A 250 17.10 13.29 -23.35
CA SER A 250 15.97 13.39 -24.28
C SER A 250 16.11 14.57 -25.23
N ARG A 251 15.71 14.38 -26.50
CA ARG A 251 15.86 15.35 -27.60
C ARG A 251 17.31 15.66 -28.00
N TYR A 252 18.15 14.63 -28.13
CA TYR A 252 19.52 14.77 -28.62
C TYR A 252 19.49 15.17 -30.10
N ALA A 253 19.30 16.46 -30.36
CA ALA A 253 19.17 16.98 -31.71
C ALA A 253 20.38 16.57 -32.56
N ASN A 254 20.13 16.24 -33.84
CA ASN A 254 21.04 15.81 -34.92
C ASN A 254 22.19 16.79 -35.23
N TYR A 255 22.82 17.38 -34.22
CA TYR A 255 23.94 18.28 -34.41
C TYR A 255 25.18 17.44 -34.72
N GLN A 256 25.77 17.69 -35.88
CA GLN A 256 26.96 17.01 -36.44
C GLN A 256 28.25 17.22 -35.62
N GLY A 257 28.15 17.61 -34.34
CA GLY A 257 29.27 17.95 -33.47
C GLY A 257 29.61 16.86 -32.48
N ASP A 258 30.91 16.53 -32.44
CA ASP A 258 31.64 15.57 -31.61
C ASP A 258 31.61 15.88 -30.09
N ASN A 259 30.43 16.18 -29.53
CA ASN A 259 30.27 16.53 -28.11
C ASN A 259 30.20 15.29 -27.20
N THR A 260 30.27 14.07 -27.75
CA THR A 260 30.23 12.81 -27.00
C THR A 260 31.40 12.71 -26.01
N ASP A 261 32.60 13.11 -26.39
CA ASP A 261 33.78 13.18 -25.50
C ASP A 261 33.59 14.19 -24.35
N LYS A 262 32.88 15.30 -24.58
CA LYS A 262 32.55 16.24 -23.49
C LYS A 262 31.59 15.60 -22.49
N TRP A 263 30.57 14.89 -22.98
CA TRP A 263 29.61 14.19 -22.11
C TRP A 263 30.27 13.09 -21.31
N SER A 264 31.11 12.26 -21.93
CA SER A 264 31.80 11.17 -21.23
C SER A 264 32.77 11.69 -20.17
N ARG A 265 33.44 12.83 -20.40
CA ARG A 265 34.27 13.51 -19.39
C ARG A 265 33.46 14.10 -18.25
N LEU A 266 32.29 14.66 -18.55
CA LEU A 266 31.41 15.24 -17.53
C LEU A 266 30.75 14.15 -16.67
N PHE A 267 30.46 12.98 -17.24
CA PHE A 267 29.80 11.86 -16.58
C PHE A 267 30.62 10.56 -16.71
N PRO A 268 31.80 10.48 -16.08
CA PRO A 268 32.77 9.40 -16.33
C PRO A 268 32.31 8.03 -15.86
N HIS A 269 31.32 7.94 -14.97
CA HIS A 269 30.87 6.69 -14.33
C HIS A 269 29.43 6.32 -14.71
N VAL A 270 28.95 6.72 -15.88
CA VAL A 270 27.65 6.28 -16.39
C VAL A 270 27.70 4.80 -16.72
N GLU A 271 26.84 4.04 -16.06
CA GLU A 271 26.63 2.61 -16.25
C GLU A 271 25.41 2.33 -17.14
N ARG A 272 24.43 3.23 -17.12
CA ARG A 272 23.23 3.15 -17.96
C ARG A 272 22.99 4.45 -18.70
N LEU A 273 22.98 4.36 -20.02
CA LEU A 273 22.76 5.50 -20.91
C LEU A 273 21.41 5.35 -21.63
N ILE A 274 20.54 6.36 -21.53
CA ILE A 274 19.26 6.43 -22.23
C ILE A 274 19.33 7.67 -23.12
N VAL A 275 19.28 7.51 -24.44
CA VAL A 275 19.34 8.65 -25.36
C VAL A 275 18.16 8.60 -26.30
N SER A 276 17.35 9.65 -26.30
CA SER A 276 16.32 9.85 -27.32
C SER A 276 16.88 10.72 -28.44
N ILE A 277 16.66 10.28 -29.67
CA ILE A 277 17.10 10.92 -30.93
C ILE A 277 18.58 10.67 -31.19
N VAL A 278 18.93 9.50 -31.71
CA VAL A 278 20.30 9.22 -32.15
C VAL A 278 20.26 8.78 -33.60
N SER A 279 21.05 9.43 -34.46
CA SER A 279 21.36 8.87 -35.77
C SER A 279 22.01 7.50 -35.55
N LYS A 280 21.58 6.46 -36.27
CA LYS A 280 22.16 5.11 -36.14
C LYS A 280 23.70 5.10 -36.18
N SER A 281 24.32 6.04 -36.91
CA SER A 281 25.77 6.20 -37.00
C SER A 281 26.46 6.71 -35.73
N GLN A 282 25.74 7.34 -34.80
CA GLN A 282 26.29 7.92 -33.56
C GLN A 282 26.32 6.93 -32.39
N ILE A 283 25.54 5.85 -32.45
CA ILE A 283 25.47 4.84 -31.37
C ILE A 283 26.85 4.24 -31.08
N PRO A 284 27.66 3.80 -32.06
CA PRO A 284 28.99 3.25 -31.79
C PRO A 284 29.91 4.26 -31.10
N LEU A 285 29.85 5.54 -31.49
CA LEU A 285 30.66 6.61 -30.88
C LEU A 285 30.26 6.85 -29.43
N LEU A 286 28.96 6.84 -29.10
CA LEU A 286 28.48 6.97 -27.72
C LEU A 286 28.98 5.81 -26.85
N ILE A 287 28.90 4.57 -27.37
CA ILE A 287 29.35 3.39 -26.64
C ILE A 287 30.87 3.44 -26.40
N ASP A 288 31.65 3.83 -27.41
CA ASP A 288 33.12 3.91 -27.28
C ASP A 288 33.58 4.99 -26.28
N GLN A 289 32.88 6.13 -26.26
CA GLN A 289 33.23 7.25 -25.38
C GLN A 289 32.87 6.99 -23.91
N PHE A 290 31.74 6.32 -23.64
CA PHE A 290 31.30 6.01 -22.28
C PHE A 290 31.79 4.63 -21.83
N LYS A 291 33.05 4.58 -21.41
CA LYS A 291 33.80 3.35 -21.07
C LYS A 291 33.17 2.44 -20.00
N ASN A 292 32.24 2.95 -19.19
CA ASN A 292 31.62 2.23 -18.09
C ASN A 292 30.18 1.76 -18.37
N ILE A 293 29.67 1.94 -19.60
CA ILE A 293 28.30 1.52 -19.93
C ILE A 293 28.15 -0.01 -19.81
N VAL A 294 27.17 -0.41 -19.01
CA VAL A 294 26.68 -1.78 -18.85
C VAL A 294 25.38 -1.99 -19.62
N SER A 295 24.56 -0.94 -19.78
CA SER A 295 23.29 -1.01 -20.53
C SER A 295 22.95 0.30 -21.24
N GLY A 296 22.30 0.19 -22.40
CA GLY A 296 21.96 1.33 -23.25
C GLY A 296 20.57 1.21 -23.87
N PHE A 297 19.81 2.31 -23.84
CA PHE A 297 18.52 2.45 -24.55
C PHE A 297 18.63 3.61 -25.53
N PHE A 298 18.51 3.31 -26.82
CA PHE A 298 18.63 4.30 -27.89
C PHE A 298 17.34 4.36 -28.68
N TYR A 299 16.70 5.53 -28.69
CA TYR A 299 15.53 5.79 -29.53
C TYR A 299 16.01 6.49 -30.79
N ILE A 300 15.82 5.84 -31.94
CA ILE A 300 16.15 6.39 -33.25
C ILE A 300 14.92 7.14 -33.73
N ASP A 301 15.05 8.45 -33.93
CA ASP A 301 13.96 9.19 -34.55
C ASP A 301 13.84 8.72 -36.01
N PRO A 302 12.61 8.49 -36.49
CA PRO A 302 12.41 8.28 -37.92
C PRO A 302 12.98 9.49 -38.67
N PRO A 303 13.59 9.28 -39.85
CA PRO A 303 14.12 10.39 -40.64
C PRO A 303 13.01 11.43 -40.81
N TYR A 304 13.31 12.69 -40.47
CA TYR A 304 12.38 13.79 -40.67
C TYR A 304 12.12 13.92 -42.17
N ILE A 305 10.98 13.38 -42.63
CA ILE A 305 10.50 13.60 -43.99
C ILE A 305 9.92 15.01 -43.96
N GLU A 306 10.64 15.98 -44.53
CA GLU A 306 10.09 17.31 -44.75
C GLU A 306 8.74 17.17 -45.45
N PRO A 307 7.65 17.73 -44.91
CA PRO A 307 6.36 17.64 -45.56
C PRO A 307 6.47 18.34 -46.93
N HIS A 308 6.48 17.55 -48.00
CA HIS A 308 6.30 18.08 -49.35
C HIS A 308 4.93 18.74 -49.40
N ASN A 309 4.91 20.02 -49.78
CA ASN A 309 3.76 20.91 -49.76
C ASN A 309 2.43 20.23 -50.16
N ASN A 310 1.44 20.32 -49.25
CA ASN A 310 -0.01 20.11 -49.42
C ASN A 310 -0.63 18.71 -49.18
N ASP A 311 0.10 17.66 -48.79
CA ASP A 311 -0.55 16.40 -48.37
C ASP A 311 -0.64 16.28 -46.83
N PRO A 312 -1.83 15.97 -46.26
CA PRO A 312 -1.98 15.82 -44.82
C PRO A 312 -1.21 14.59 -44.31
N LEU A 313 -0.22 14.88 -43.46
CA LEU A 313 0.63 13.99 -42.67
C LEU A 313 0.06 12.58 -42.43
N TYR A 314 0.54 11.59 -43.18
CA TYR A 314 0.51 10.18 -42.77
C TYR A 314 1.92 9.78 -42.31
N VAL A 315 2.14 9.76 -41.00
CA VAL A 315 3.34 9.16 -40.41
C VAL A 315 3.05 7.67 -40.30
N ASP A 316 3.74 6.85 -41.12
CA ASP A 316 3.65 5.40 -41.02
C ASP A 316 4.21 4.95 -39.65
N PRO A 317 3.39 4.37 -38.75
CA PRO A 317 3.82 3.94 -37.42
C PRO A 317 4.88 2.82 -37.43
N SER A 318 5.17 2.20 -38.58
CA SER A 318 6.13 1.10 -38.71
C SER A 318 7.61 1.50 -38.62
N TYR A 319 7.94 2.80 -38.52
CA TYR A 319 9.32 3.31 -38.58
C TYR A 319 10.00 3.66 -37.24
N ILE A 320 9.40 3.33 -36.09
CA ILE A 320 10.07 3.55 -34.79
C ILE A 320 10.93 2.32 -34.46
N ASP A 321 12.22 2.42 -34.74
CA ASP A 321 13.21 1.43 -34.30
C ASP A 321 13.68 1.74 -32.87
N GLN A 322 13.50 0.77 -31.97
CA GLN A 322 14.10 0.78 -30.64
C GLN A 322 15.28 -0.19 -30.62
N ILE A 323 16.46 0.29 -30.21
CA ILE A 323 17.64 -0.56 -30.00
C ILE A 323 17.91 -0.67 -28.52
N HIS A 324 17.84 -1.90 -28.00
CA HIS A 324 18.18 -2.25 -26.63
C HIS A 324 19.52 -3.00 -26.62
N ILE A 325 20.48 -2.51 -25.83
CA ILE A 325 21.77 -3.14 -25.61
C ILE A 325 21.91 -3.48 -24.13
N ASP A 326 21.96 -4.77 -23.80
CA ASP A 326 22.30 -5.28 -22.47
C ASP A 326 23.64 -6.02 -22.53
N ALA A 327 24.59 -5.67 -21.66
CA ALA A 327 25.89 -6.35 -21.59
C ALA A 327 25.80 -7.82 -21.11
N TYR A 328 24.62 -8.28 -20.68
CA TYR A 328 24.40 -9.62 -20.12
C TYR A 328 23.35 -10.46 -20.85
N ASN A 329 22.74 -9.97 -21.93
CA ASN A 329 21.86 -10.78 -22.78
C ASN A 329 21.84 -10.25 -24.23
N GLN A 330 21.67 -11.20 -25.15
CA GLN A 330 21.82 -11.07 -26.60
C GLN A 330 21.19 -9.80 -27.22
N ILE A 331 21.93 -9.20 -28.15
CA ILE A 331 21.49 -8.16 -29.07
C ILE A 331 20.42 -8.75 -30.02
N GLN A 332 19.19 -8.23 -30.01
CA GLN A 332 18.28 -8.39 -31.15
C GLN A 332 18.53 -7.24 -32.14
N VAL A 333 19.37 -7.52 -33.14
CA VAL A 333 19.51 -6.73 -34.37
C VAL A 333 19.42 -7.71 -35.54
N THR A 334 18.86 -7.27 -36.65
CA THR A 334 18.62 -8.07 -37.86
C THR A 334 19.86 -8.87 -38.30
N HIS A 335 19.61 -10.10 -38.74
CA HIS A 335 20.56 -11.20 -38.95
C HIS A 335 21.79 -10.86 -39.83
N GLU A 336 21.68 -9.88 -40.73
CA GLU A 336 22.73 -9.55 -41.71
C GLU A 336 23.90 -8.73 -41.13
N TRP A 337 23.68 -7.92 -40.09
CA TRP A 337 24.75 -7.11 -39.49
C TRP A 337 25.63 -7.91 -38.51
N LEU A 338 25.05 -8.95 -37.90
CA LEU A 338 25.68 -9.76 -36.86
C LEU A 338 26.82 -10.65 -37.41
N MET A 339 26.73 -11.09 -38.68
CA MET A 339 27.69 -12.04 -39.26
C MET A 339 29.05 -11.42 -39.58
N GLU A 340 29.13 -10.09 -39.73
CA GLU A 340 30.39 -9.41 -40.07
C GLU A 340 31.26 -9.12 -38.84
N HIS A 341 30.66 -8.97 -37.64
CA HIS A 341 31.37 -8.52 -36.43
C HIS A 341 31.45 -9.56 -35.30
N VAL A 342 30.68 -10.65 -35.33
CA VAL A 342 30.72 -11.71 -34.30
C VAL A 342 31.95 -12.62 -34.37
N ASN A 343 32.71 -12.62 -35.48
CA ASN A 343 33.91 -13.46 -35.63
C ASN A 343 35.12 -13.02 -34.78
N ARG A 344 35.04 -11.93 -34.00
CA ARG A 344 36.15 -11.45 -33.14
C ARG A 344 35.97 -11.66 -31.64
N PHE A 345 34.84 -12.19 -31.15
CA PHE A 345 34.58 -12.16 -29.69
C PHE A 345 33.91 -13.43 -29.11
N ARG A 346 34.36 -14.63 -29.48
CA ARG A 346 33.94 -15.88 -28.82
C ARG A 346 35.12 -16.75 -28.38
N GLN A 347 35.56 -16.56 -27.14
CA GLN A 347 36.06 -17.64 -26.27
C GLN A 347 35.54 -17.44 -24.84
N SER A 348 35.08 -18.55 -24.24
CA SER A 348 34.69 -18.80 -22.82
C SER A 348 33.19 -18.78 -22.42
N ASN A 349 32.56 -19.96 -22.57
CA ASN A 349 31.90 -20.85 -21.59
C ASN A 349 30.91 -20.41 -20.47
N MET A 350 29.84 -21.24 -20.38
CA MET A 350 29.09 -21.80 -19.21
C MET A 350 27.66 -21.29 -18.85
N ASP A 351 26.68 -22.10 -19.27
CA ASP A 351 25.67 -22.92 -18.52
C ASP A 351 24.73 -22.37 -17.40
N ASN A 352 23.43 -22.54 -17.68
CA ASN A 352 22.24 -22.95 -16.89
C ASN A 352 22.01 -22.53 -15.43
N PHE A 353 20.82 -21.93 -15.17
CA PHE A 353 20.07 -22.05 -13.89
C PHE A 353 18.53 -21.95 -14.07
N THR A 354 17.79 -22.67 -13.23
CA THR A 354 16.30 -22.72 -13.14
C THR A 354 15.83 -22.13 -11.80
N TYR A 355 14.65 -21.49 -11.73
CA TYR A 355 14.07 -20.95 -10.48
C TYR A 355 12.57 -21.32 -10.30
N GLN A 356 12.17 -21.67 -9.07
CA GLN A 356 10.79 -21.93 -8.61
C GLN A 356 10.27 -20.75 -7.78
N ILE A 357 8.96 -20.43 -7.87
CA ILE A 357 8.29 -19.37 -7.10
C ILE A 357 7.18 -19.97 -6.21
N ASN A 358 7.08 -19.51 -4.96
CA ASN A 358 6.04 -19.81 -3.96
C ASN A 358 4.96 -18.70 -3.91
N GLU A 359 3.75 -19.10 -3.49
CA GLU A 359 2.48 -18.34 -3.49
C GLU A 359 2.30 -17.31 -2.35
N GLY A 360 1.56 -16.23 -2.63
CA GLY A 360 0.96 -15.34 -1.63
C GLY A 360 0.46 -14.01 -2.22
N ASP A 361 -0.74 -13.98 -2.83
CA ASP A 361 -1.27 -12.80 -3.53
C ASP A 361 -2.56 -12.18 -2.94
N ARG A 362 -2.66 -10.86 -3.15
CA ARG A 362 -3.82 -9.97 -2.94
C ARG A 362 -4.88 -10.21 -4.03
N LEU A 363 -6.16 -10.21 -3.65
CA LEU A 363 -7.26 -10.22 -4.61
C LEU A 363 -7.70 -8.79 -4.94
N SER A 364 -7.69 -8.41 -6.24
CA SER A 364 -8.33 -7.20 -6.74
C SER A 364 -9.40 -7.61 -7.75
N LEU A 365 -10.66 -7.25 -7.47
CA LEU A 365 -11.80 -7.55 -8.33
C LEU A 365 -12.23 -6.25 -9.02
N SER A 366 -12.20 -6.22 -10.35
CA SER A 366 -12.75 -5.12 -11.14
C SER A 366 -13.88 -5.64 -12.01
N LEU A 367 -15.07 -5.03 -11.87
CA LEU A 367 -16.27 -5.38 -12.62
C LEU A 367 -16.53 -4.31 -13.68
N TRP A 368 -16.61 -4.72 -14.94
CA TRP A 368 -16.90 -3.84 -16.07
C TRP A 368 -18.22 -4.26 -16.74
N ILE A 369 -19.16 -3.32 -16.88
CA ILE A 369 -20.45 -3.54 -17.53
C ILE A 369 -20.60 -2.46 -18.61
N GLY A 370 -20.64 -2.89 -19.87
CA GLY A 370 -20.81 -2.00 -21.02
C GLY A 370 -22.27 -1.58 -21.24
N GLU A 371 -22.48 -0.50 -22.00
CA GLU A 371 -23.76 0.20 -22.19
C GLU A 371 -24.90 -0.62 -22.85
N ASP A 372 -24.65 -1.81 -23.40
CA ASP A 372 -25.66 -2.55 -24.17
C ASP A 372 -26.37 -3.69 -23.39
N ASP A 373 -26.25 -3.75 -22.06
CA ASP A 373 -26.88 -4.75 -21.16
C ASP A 373 -26.67 -6.24 -21.52
N LYS A 374 -25.78 -6.55 -22.47
CA LYS A 374 -25.54 -7.92 -22.98
C LYS A 374 -24.13 -8.45 -22.74
N THR A 375 -23.23 -7.67 -22.14
CA THR A 375 -21.87 -8.12 -21.84
C THR A 375 -21.40 -7.64 -20.48
N ALA A 376 -21.15 -8.60 -19.57
CA ALA A 376 -20.37 -8.39 -18.37
C ALA A 376 -18.93 -8.89 -18.60
N GLN A 377 -17.95 -8.06 -18.25
CA GLN A 377 -16.55 -8.47 -18.21
C GLN A 377 -16.04 -8.41 -16.77
N VAL A 378 -15.53 -9.55 -16.29
CA VAL A 378 -14.77 -9.63 -15.06
C VAL A 378 -13.30 -9.44 -15.42
N VAL A 379 -12.70 -8.33 -14.98
CA VAL A 379 -11.27 -8.10 -15.15
C VAL A 379 -10.57 -8.51 -13.85
N MET A 380 -9.88 -9.64 -13.91
CA MET A 380 -8.92 -10.04 -12.89
C MET A 380 -7.54 -9.54 -13.32
N ASN A 381 -6.92 -8.70 -12.49
CA ASN A 381 -5.49 -8.41 -12.62
C ASN A 381 -4.72 -9.58 -12.02
N SER A 382 -4.02 -10.36 -12.85
CA SER A 382 -3.18 -11.46 -12.38
C SER A 382 -1.74 -11.02 -12.21
N TYR A 383 -1.20 -11.16 -10.99
CA TYR A 383 0.05 -11.91 -10.86
C TYR A 383 -0.35 -13.40 -10.73
N PHE A 384 0.32 -14.24 -11.51
CA PHE A 384 0.10 -15.69 -11.74
C PHE A 384 -1.15 -16.15 -12.52
N LYS A 385 -0.88 -16.91 -13.59
CA LYS A 385 -1.86 -17.57 -14.48
C LYS A 385 -1.49 -19.05 -14.60
N LYS A 386 -2.22 -19.95 -13.94
CA LYS A 386 -2.21 -21.39 -14.29
C LYS A 386 -3.58 -22.08 -14.27
N ASN A 387 -4.57 -21.63 -13.49
CA ASN A 387 -5.79 -22.44 -13.31
C ASN A 387 -7.03 -22.04 -14.13
N ILE A 388 -6.94 -21.11 -15.10
CA ILE A 388 -8.10 -20.71 -15.94
C ILE A 388 -8.07 -21.36 -17.33
N VAL A 389 -6.90 -21.83 -17.81
CA VAL A 389 -6.78 -22.48 -19.12
C VAL A 389 -7.48 -23.86 -19.14
N ASP A 390 -7.52 -24.56 -18.01
CA ASP A 390 -8.15 -25.89 -17.94
C ASP A 390 -9.67 -25.83 -17.87
N SER A 391 -10.25 -24.77 -17.30
CA SER A 391 -11.72 -24.58 -17.28
C SER A 391 -12.28 -24.16 -18.65
N MET A 392 -11.51 -23.46 -19.48
CA MET A 392 -11.96 -23.06 -20.83
C MET A 392 -11.85 -24.19 -21.87
N ARG A 393 -10.98 -25.19 -21.66
CA ARG A 393 -10.91 -26.41 -22.51
C ARG A 393 -12.16 -27.27 -22.37
N THR A 394 -12.73 -27.34 -21.17
CA THR A 394 -13.95 -28.13 -20.90
C THR A 394 -15.20 -27.51 -21.52
N VAL A 395 -15.23 -26.19 -21.72
CA VAL A 395 -16.35 -25.50 -22.40
C VAL A 395 -16.24 -25.62 -23.92
N ARG A 396 -15.03 -25.63 -24.50
CA ARG A 396 -14.84 -25.73 -25.95
C ARG A 396 -15.10 -27.14 -26.50
N SER A 397 -14.89 -28.19 -25.70
CA SER A 397 -15.22 -29.57 -26.10
C SER A 397 -16.73 -29.88 -26.14
N LYS A 398 -17.58 -29.01 -25.60
CA LYS A 398 -19.06 -29.15 -25.66
C LYS A 398 -19.72 -28.46 -26.85
N THR A 399 -18.98 -27.65 -27.63
CA THR A 399 -19.55 -26.86 -28.74
C THR A 399 -19.20 -27.41 -30.12
N GLU A 400 -18.31 -28.41 -30.23
CA GLU A 400 -17.92 -29.03 -31.51
C GLU A 400 -18.67 -30.33 -31.85
N ASN A 401 -19.67 -30.74 -31.07
CA ASN A 401 -20.48 -31.95 -31.33
C ASN A 401 -21.96 -31.66 -31.64
N LEU A 402 -22.25 -30.60 -32.40
CA LEU A 402 -23.59 -30.33 -32.93
C LEU A 402 -23.53 -29.79 -34.38
N SER A 403 -23.13 -30.65 -35.32
CA SER A 403 -23.68 -30.63 -36.69
C SER A 403 -23.34 -31.92 -37.46
N SER A 404 -24.17 -32.94 -37.33
CA SER A 404 -24.55 -33.81 -38.45
C SER A 404 -25.79 -34.62 -38.07
N ASN A 405 -26.86 -34.39 -38.83
CA ASN A 405 -28.11 -35.14 -38.76
C ASN A 405 -27.91 -36.57 -39.24
N THR A 406 -28.47 -37.57 -38.55
CA THR A 406 -29.14 -38.71 -39.18
C THR A 406 -30.22 -39.27 -38.24
N THR A 407 -31.41 -39.42 -38.79
CA THR A 407 -32.67 -39.89 -38.19
C THR A 407 -32.70 -41.41 -37.98
N THR A 408 -33.06 -41.93 -36.78
CA THR A 408 -33.88 -43.16 -36.63
C THR A 408 -34.47 -43.37 -35.21
N VAL A 409 -35.81 -43.32 -35.13
CA VAL A 409 -36.80 -44.22 -34.45
C VAL A 409 -36.49 -44.91 -33.09
N ILE A 410 -37.31 -44.55 -32.08
CA ILE A 410 -38.04 -45.30 -31.01
C ILE A 410 -37.31 -46.42 -30.22
N THR A 411 -37.22 -46.30 -28.87
CA THR A 411 -37.99 -47.10 -27.87
C THR A 411 -37.75 -46.64 -26.42
N ASP A 412 -38.82 -46.70 -25.61
CA ASP A 412 -38.88 -46.57 -24.16
C ASP A 412 -37.93 -47.52 -23.41
N THR A 413 -37.43 -47.11 -22.23
CA THR A 413 -37.54 -47.94 -21.02
C THR A 413 -37.41 -47.08 -19.75
N SER A 414 -38.40 -47.21 -18.89
CA SER A 414 -38.48 -46.74 -17.51
C SER A 414 -37.57 -47.54 -16.57
N THR A 415 -37.06 -46.93 -15.50
CA THR A 415 -36.78 -47.69 -14.27
C THR A 415 -36.83 -46.82 -13.02
N THR A 416 -37.82 -47.15 -12.21
CA THR A 416 -38.10 -46.74 -10.83
C THR A 416 -37.07 -47.33 -9.87
N THR A 417 -36.70 -46.62 -8.80
CA THR A 417 -36.34 -47.30 -7.53
C THR A 417 -36.71 -46.43 -6.33
N THR A 418 -37.41 -47.09 -5.41
CA THR A 418 -38.11 -46.58 -4.22
C THR A 418 -37.31 -46.92 -2.96
N SER A 419 -37.71 -46.30 -1.83
CA SER A 419 -37.59 -46.78 -0.43
C SER A 419 -36.27 -46.46 0.30
N ALA A 420 -36.23 -46.17 1.61
CA ALA A 420 -37.24 -46.16 2.68
C ALA A 420 -36.82 -45.23 3.84
N THR A 421 -37.84 -44.77 4.55
CA THR A 421 -37.84 -44.08 5.85
C THR A 421 -37.43 -45.00 7.01
N VAL A 422 -36.67 -44.49 7.99
CA VAL A 422 -36.53 -45.11 9.31
C VAL A 422 -36.80 -44.08 10.39
N THR A 423 -37.83 -44.34 11.20
CA THR A 423 -38.22 -43.60 12.40
C THR A 423 -37.62 -44.30 13.62
N THR A 424 -37.16 -43.56 14.62
CA THR A 424 -36.88 -44.12 15.96
C THR A 424 -37.38 -43.16 17.04
N SER A 425 -38.36 -43.62 17.79
CA SER A 425 -38.91 -42.99 19.00
C SER A 425 -38.19 -43.55 20.22
N THR A 426 -37.94 -42.72 21.24
CA THR A 426 -37.64 -43.22 22.59
C THR A 426 -38.50 -42.49 23.62
N VAL A 427 -39.22 -43.28 24.41
CA VAL A 427 -40.05 -42.90 25.55
C VAL A 427 -39.24 -43.09 26.83
N THR A 428 -39.37 -42.22 27.82
CA THR A 428 -39.17 -42.60 29.23
C THR A 428 -40.00 -41.73 30.16
N THR A 429 -40.67 -42.39 31.10
CA THR A 429 -41.69 -41.84 32.00
C THR A 429 -41.16 -41.81 33.44
N SER A 430 -41.43 -40.69 34.12
CA SER A 430 -41.76 -40.49 35.56
C SER A 430 -40.93 -41.10 36.69
N THR A 431 -40.57 -40.25 37.68
CA THR A 431 -41.06 -40.42 39.07
C THR A 431 -40.95 -39.11 39.89
N SER A 432 -41.86 -39.02 40.85
CA SER A 432 -42.29 -37.88 41.68
C SER A 432 -41.59 -37.76 43.04
N SER A 433 -41.51 -36.54 43.59
CA SER A 433 -41.65 -36.31 45.04
C SER A 433 -42.00 -34.85 45.37
N SER A 434 -43.02 -34.71 46.21
CA SER A 434 -43.60 -33.53 46.86
C SER A 434 -42.66 -32.73 47.77
N THR A 435 -42.95 -31.43 48.01
CA THR A 435 -43.27 -30.83 49.34
C THR A 435 -43.72 -29.35 49.17
N SER A 436 -44.72 -28.95 49.95
CA SER A 436 -45.35 -27.63 50.18
C SER A 436 -44.36 -26.51 50.60
N THR A 437 -44.62 -25.20 50.59
CA THR A 437 -45.73 -24.46 51.24
C THR A 437 -45.57 -22.94 51.00
N ILE A 438 -46.68 -22.20 51.21
CA ILE A 438 -46.84 -20.77 51.59
C ILE A 438 -47.01 -19.73 50.46
N SER A 439 -48.27 -19.27 50.40
CA SER A 439 -48.83 -18.13 49.69
C SER A 439 -48.43 -16.79 50.33
N THR A 440 -48.19 -15.77 49.52
CA THR A 440 -48.27 -14.37 49.94
C THR A 440 -49.21 -13.63 49.01
N ILE A 441 -50.35 -13.21 49.56
CA ILE A 441 -51.32 -12.32 48.93
C ILE A 441 -50.80 -10.89 49.13
N THR A 442 -50.76 -10.08 48.08
CA THR A 442 -50.62 -8.63 48.21
C THR A 442 -51.71 -7.97 47.37
N THR A 443 -52.63 -7.34 48.08
CA THR A 443 -53.71 -6.53 47.55
C THR A 443 -53.26 -5.08 47.56
N THR A 444 -53.28 -4.39 46.42
CA THR A 444 -53.34 -2.93 46.43
C THR A 444 -54.20 -2.41 45.28
N THR A 445 -55.18 -1.62 45.69
CA THR A 445 -56.24 -0.94 44.96
C THR A 445 -55.71 0.26 44.16
N THR A 446 -56.23 0.47 42.95
CA THR A 446 -56.32 1.83 42.37
C THR A 446 -57.48 1.97 41.38
N THR A 447 -57.95 3.21 41.33
CA THR A 447 -59.31 3.66 41.06
C THR A 447 -59.64 3.86 39.57
N ALA A 448 -60.94 3.83 39.30
CA ALA A 448 -61.66 3.96 38.04
C ALA A 448 -61.25 5.08 37.07
N THR A 449 -61.48 4.85 35.78
CA THR A 449 -62.21 5.80 34.92
C THR A 449 -62.94 5.04 33.82
N SER A 450 -64.27 5.14 33.81
CA SER A 450 -65.16 4.62 32.78
C SER A 450 -65.35 5.66 31.68
N THR A 451 -64.95 5.33 30.45
CA THR A 451 -65.40 6.03 29.25
C THR A 451 -66.00 5.03 28.27
N THR A 452 -67.29 5.23 28.03
CA THR A 452 -68.13 4.52 27.07
C THR A 452 -67.73 4.90 25.66
N ALA A 453 -67.38 3.92 24.81
CA ALA A 453 -67.36 4.11 23.36
C ALA A 453 -67.63 2.79 22.63
N SER A 454 -68.43 2.92 21.58
CA SER A 454 -69.20 1.92 20.84
C SER A 454 -68.47 0.66 20.39
N THR A 455 -69.17 -0.45 20.57
CA THR A 455 -68.93 -1.75 19.94
C THR A 455 -69.07 -1.63 18.42
N THR A 456 -67.98 -1.81 17.68
CA THR A 456 -68.01 -2.17 16.27
C THR A 456 -67.42 -3.57 16.14
N THR A 457 -68.29 -4.55 15.88
CA THR A 457 -67.91 -5.94 15.66
C THR A 457 -67.17 -6.05 14.33
N SER A 458 -65.84 -6.18 14.37
CA SER A 458 -65.05 -6.60 13.22
C SER A 458 -64.61 -8.05 13.45
N ILE A 459 -65.11 -8.95 12.60
CA ILE A 459 -64.72 -10.35 12.58
C ILE A 459 -63.31 -10.41 11.98
N THR A 460 -62.30 -10.61 12.84
CA THR A 460 -60.92 -10.84 12.41
C THR A 460 -60.62 -12.32 12.49
N THR A 461 -60.57 -12.98 11.33
CA THR A 461 -60.09 -14.37 11.20
C THR A 461 -58.62 -14.42 11.59
N THR A 462 -58.31 -15.00 12.75
CA THR A 462 -56.94 -15.12 13.25
C THR A 462 -56.38 -16.47 12.82
N THR A 463 -55.53 -16.48 11.80
CA THR A 463 -54.75 -17.67 11.43
C THR A 463 -53.59 -17.81 12.42
N ALA A 464 -53.61 -18.86 13.24
CA ALA A 464 -52.55 -19.13 14.21
C ALA A 464 -51.31 -19.67 13.49
N THR A 465 -50.27 -18.84 13.39
CA THR A 465 -48.94 -19.26 12.92
C THR A 465 -48.06 -19.57 14.13
N THR A 466 -47.76 -20.86 14.34
CA THR A 466 -46.83 -21.33 15.37
C THR A 466 -45.40 -20.95 14.97
N VAL A 467 -44.85 -19.88 15.55
CA VAL A 467 -43.46 -19.48 15.35
C VAL A 467 -42.58 -20.27 16.33
N THR A 468 -41.77 -21.18 15.79
CA THR A 468 -40.73 -21.88 16.55
C THR A 468 -39.49 -20.99 16.57
N THR A 469 -39.17 -20.39 17.72
CA THR A 469 -38.00 -19.53 17.89
C THR A 469 -36.75 -20.37 18.14
N THR A 470 -35.93 -20.57 17.11
CA THR A 470 -34.60 -21.16 17.25
C THR A 470 -33.65 -20.10 17.82
N THR A 471 -33.24 -20.24 19.08
CA THR A 471 -32.28 -19.32 19.72
C THR A 471 -30.87 -19.66 19.27
N THR A 472 -30.36 -18.95 18.26
CA THR A 472 -28.95 -19.06 17.83
C THR A 472 -28.06 -18.19 18.72
N THR A 473 -27.27 -18.84 19.57
CA THR A 473 -26.25 -18.18 20.40
C THR A 473 -25.12 -17.68 19.50
N SER A 474 -25.07 -16.37 19.24
CA SER A 474 -24.00 -15.77 18.43
C SER A 474 -22.80 -15.43 19.30
N THR A 475 -21.68 -16.15 19.11
CA THR A 475 -20.41 -15.84 19.76
C THR A 475 -19.78 -14.61 19.11
N THR A 476 -19.76 -13.49 19.82
CA THR A 476 -19.00 -12.29 19.47
C THR A 476 -17.52 -12.53 19.70
N THR A 477 -16.74 -12.76 18.63
CA THR A 477 -15.28 -12.71 18.69
C THR A 477 -14.83 -11.26 18.89
N THR A 478 -14.50 -10.93 20.14
CA THR A 478 -13.82 -9.71 20.54
C THR A 478 -12.47 -9.61 19.84
N ALA A 479 -12.03 -8.39 19.50
CA ALA A 479 -10.67 -8.19 19.02
C ALA A 479 -9.68 -8.81 20.02
N PRO A 480 -8.55 -9.40 19.58
CA PRO A 480 -7.55 -9.98 20.47
C PRO A 480 -7.17 -8.95 21.54
N TYR A 481 -7.67 -9.15 22.75
CA TYR A 481 -7.28 -8.34 23.88
C TYR A 481 -5.90 -8.82 24.29
N CYS A 482 -5.05 -7.91 24.72
CA CYS A 482 -3.77 -8.24 25.31
C CYS A 482 -3.99 -9.18 26.51
N THR A 483 -3.80 -10.49 26.37
CA THR A 483 -3.95 -11.40 27.52
C THR A 483 -2.69 -11.32 28.38
N THR A 484 -1.55 -11.09 27.72
CA THR A 484 -0.24 -11.10 28.34
C THR A 484 0.55 -9.91 27.86
N ARG A 485 0.84 -9.02 28.80
CA ARG A 485 1.71 -7.88 28.62
C ARG A 485 3.04 -8.18 29.30
N VAL A 486 4.13 -8.02 28.57
CA VAL A 486 5.50 -8.20 29.04
C VAL A 486 6.14 -6.83 29.19
N THR A 487 6.42 -6.44 30.44
CA THR A 487 7.04 -5.16 30.80
C THR A 487 8.44 -5.30 31.37
N PHE A 488 8.89 -6.54 31.66
CA PHE A 488 10.18 -6.85 32.30
C PHE A 488 10.37 -6.34 33.73
N ASP A 489 9.43 -5.55 34.27
CA ASP A 489 9.49 -5.00 35.64
C ASP A 489 9.11 -6.00 36.74
N ASP A 490 8.43 -7.09 36.36
CA ASP A 490 7.93 -8.11 37.28
C ASP A 490 8.71 -9.43 37.17
N ILE A 491 9.96 -9.37 36.70
CA ILE A 491 10.85 -10.53 36.67
C ILE A 491 11.21 -10.94 38.11
N PRO A 492 10.96 -12.18 38.53
CA PRO A 492 11.30 -12.62 39.89
C PRO A 492 12.82 -12.60 40.13
N GLY A 493 13.25 -12.07 41.28
CA GLY A 493 14.66 -12.03 41.66
C GLY A 493 15.52 -11.12 40.79
N GLN A 494 14.91 -10.14 40.12
CA GLN A 494 15.56 -9.21 39.21
C GLN A 494 16.67 -8.40 39.88
N SER A 495 17.81 -8.30 39.20
CA SER A 495 18.91 -7.39 39.53
C SER A 495 18.46 -5.93 39.32
N SER A 496 19.01 -5.00 40.11
CA SER A 496 18.73 -3.57 39.96
C SER A 496 19.26 -2.97 38.65
N THR A 497 20.17 -3.66 37.95
CA THR A 497 20.84 -3.17 36.74
C THR A 497 20.40 -3.92 35.49
N SER A 498 20.76 -5.19 35.35
CA SER A 498 20.45 -6.02 34.18
C SER A 498 20.55 -7.50 34.49
N GLY A 499 20.00 -8.34 33.61
CA GLY A 499 20.09 -9.79 33.72
C GLY A 499 19.43 -10.53 32.57
N VAL A 500 19.49 -11.85 32.61
CA VAL A 500 18.86 -12.74 31.62
C VAL A 500 17.36 -12.81 31.91
N VAL A 501 16.53 -12.72 30.86
CA VAL A 501 15.09 -12.97 30.99
C VAL A 501 14.88 -14.48 31.22
N PRO A 502 14.31 -14.92 32.36
CA PRO A 502 14.17 -16.34 32.64
C PRO A 502 13.22 -17.02 31.65
N ASN A 503 13.57 -18.21 31.18
CA ASN A 503 12.62 -19.05 30.44
C ASN A 503 11.41 -19.39 31.31
N GLY A 504 10.22 -19.33 30.72
CA GLY A 504 8.95 -19.43 31.42
C GLY A 504 8.37 -18.08 31.87
N TYR A 505 9.15 -16.98 31.86
CA TYR A 505 8.63 -15.65 32.16
C TYR A 505 7.51 -15.30 31.17
N LYS A 506 6.31 -15.03 31.72
CA LYS A 506 5.06 -14.77 30.98
C LYS A 506 4.65 -15.92 30.03
N ASN A 507 4.97 -17.16 30.38
CA ASN A 507 4.72 -18.36 29.57
C ASN A 507 5.47 -18.37 28.21
N LEU A 508 6.60 -17.67 28.16
CA LEU A 508 7.46 -17.57 26.99
C LEU A 508 8.86 -18.07 27.32
N ASN A 509 9.54 -18.66 26.33
CA ASN A 509 10.97 -18.89 26.36
C ASN A 509 11.66 -17.78 25.56
N TRP A 510 12.81 -17.35 26.06
CA TRP A 510 13.54 -16.18 25.60
C TRP A 510 14.95 -16.61 25.21
N THR A 511 15.35 -16.32 23.99
CA THR A 511 16.71 -16.55 23.52
C THR A 511 17.29 -15.22 23.03
N ASN A 512 18.50 -14.90 23.50
CA ASN A 512 19.20 -13.65 23.23
C ASN A 512 18.41 -12.40 23.66
N VAL A 513 17.69 -12.49 24.78
CA VAL A 513 17.02 -11.34 25.40
C VAL A 513 17.54 -11.17 26.82
N LEU A 514 18.00 -9.96 27.11
CA LEU A 514 18.32 -9.51 28.47
C LEU A 514 17.32 -8.42 28.86
N TYR A 515 17.10 -8.25 30.16
CA TYR A 515 16.44 -7.06 30.69
C TYR A 515 17.48 -6.05 31.16
N LEU A 516 17.18 -4.76 31.05
CA LEU A 516 18.04 -3.65 31.48
C LEU A 516 17.22 -2.57 32.16
N ASN A 517 17.66 -2.12 33.33
CA ASN A 517 17.19 -0.91 33.96
C ASN A 517 17.70 0.27 33.12
N SER A 518 16.81 0.87 32.36
CA SER A 518 17.12 1.93 31.41
C SER A 518 17.82 3.14 32.05
N SER A 519 17.60 3.39 33.34
CA SER A 519 18.24 4.48 34.09
C SER A 519 19.76 4.31 34.24
N THR A 520 20.27 3.07 34.13
CA THR A 520 21.71 2.78 34.20
C THR A 520 22.47 3.15 32.93
N MET A 521 21.75 3.40 31.82
CA MET A 521 22.32 3.76 30.52
C MET A 521 21.65 5.03 29.97
N PRO A 522 21.81 6.20 30.63
CA PRO A 522 21.06 7.41 30.31
C PRO A 522 21.39 8.05 28.96
N THR A 523 22.51 7.68 28.36
CA THR A 523 22.97 8.19 27.06
C THR A 523 22.75 7.16 25.95
N SER A 524 21.59 6.52 25.94
CA SER A 524 21.25 5.47 24.97
C SER A 524 19.75 5.48 24.64
N GLY A 525 19.37 4.80 23.55
CA GLY A 525 17.97 4.58 23.20
C GLY A 525 17.26 3.54 24.08
N TYR A 526 17.93 2.92 25.06
CA TYR A 526 17.27 2.04 26.02
C TYR A 526 16.21 2.80 26.82
N GLN A 527 16.45 4.08 27.16
CA GLN A 527 15.47 4.93 27.83
C GLN A 527 14.27 5.27 26.96
N THR A 528 14.48 5.41 25.66
CA THR A 528 13.42 5.76 24.71
C THR A 528 12.42 4.63 24.51
N ALA A 529 12.83 3.38 24.68
CA ALA A 529 11.91 2.24 24.62
C ALA A 529 11.02 2.09 25.86
N VAL A 530 11.37 2.71 26.99
CA VAL A 530 10.61 2.57 28.25
C VAL A 530 9.20 3.11 28.07
N ASN A 531 8.21 2.27 28.31
CA ASN A 531 6.82 2.67 28.45
C ASN A 531 6.28 2.30 29.84
N SER A 532 6.75 1.18 30.37
CA SER A 532 6.59 0.72 31.75
C SER A 532 7.95 0.74 32.44
N PRO A 533 8.24 1.74 33.29
CA PRO A 533 9.52 1.82 33.95
C PRO A 533 9.65 0.80 35.09
N PRO A 534 10.90 0.41 35.44
CA PRO A 534 12.16 0.95 34.90
C PRO A 534 12.84 0.08 33.83
N PHE A 535 12.36 -1.13 33.56
CA PHE A 535 13.08 -2.11 32.76
C PHE A 535 12.61 -2.19 31.30
N VAL A 536 13.54 -2.55 30.42
CA VAL A 536 13.25 -2.89 29.01
C VAL A 536 13.92 -4.21 28.66
N GLY A 537 13.36 -4.93 27.70
CA GLY A 537 14.03 -6.04 27.03
C GLY A 537 14.96 -5.51 25.94
N TYR A 538 16.10 -6.17 25.71
CA TYR A 538 17.00 -5.81 24.62
C TYR A 538 17.79 -7.01 24.09
N ASN A 539 18.36 -6.85 22.90
CA ASN A 539 19.19 -7.86 22.25
C ASN A 539 20.69 -7.54 22.41
N PRO A 540 21.44 -8.23 23.29
CA PRO A 540 22.84 -7.91 23.53
C PRO A 540 23.70 -8.10 22.28
N GLY A 541 24.52 -7.11 21.93
CA GLY A 541 25.44 -7.21 20.79
C GLY A 541 24.78 -7.28 19.42
N GLY A 542 23.49 -6.92 19.30
CA GLY A 542 22.78 -6.93 18.03
C GLY A 542 22.35 -8.32 17.56
N THR A 543 22.37 -9.33 18.44
CA THR A 543 21.98 -10.71 18.11
C THR A 543 20.49 -10.83 17.77
N ILE A 544 20.13 -11.87 17.03
CA ILE A 544 18.73 -12.19 16.73
C ILE A 544 18.02 -12.63 18.02
N VAL A 545 16.90 -11.98 18.34
CA VAL A 545 16.01 -12.38 19.44
C VAL A 545 15.08 -13.47 18.94
N GLN A 546 14.88 -14.50 19.76
CA GLN A 546 13.86 -15.51 19.54
C GLN A 546 12.96 -15.64 20.77
N ILE A 547 11.65 -15.68 20.51
CA ILE A 547 10.60 -15.86 21.51
C ILE A 547 9.75 -17.05 21.09
N THR A 548 9.62 -18.06 21.94
CA THR A 548 8.70 -19.19 21.73
C THR A 548 7.76 -19.31 22.92
N THR A 549 6.68 -20.08 22.80
CA THR A 549 5.87 -20.43 23.97
C THR A 549 6.57 -21.48 24.83
N ALA A 550 6.42 -21.38 26.14
CA ALA A 550 7.03 -22.33 27.07
C ALA A 550 6.39 -23.73 27.00
N ASN A 551 5.11 -23.79 26.60
CA ASN A 551 4.31 -25.01 26.53
C ASN A 551 3.98 -25.45 25.08
N GLY A 552 4.61 -24.87 24.07
CA GLY A 552 4.37 -25.20 22.66
C GLY A 552 3.00 -24.75 22.13
N THR A 553 2.25 -23.96 22.89
CA THR A 553 0.98 -23.38 22.43
C THR A 553 1.21 -22.29 21.36
N LYS A 554 0.16 -21.98 20.60
CA LYS A 554 0.19 -20.86 19.65
C LYS A 554 -0.29 -19.58 20.31
N PHE A 555 0.13 -18.45 19.76
CA PHE A 555 -0.23 -17.13 20.25
C PHE A 555 -0.42 -16.12 19.12
N ALA A 556 -1.02 -14.98 19.45
CA ALA A 556 -1.06 -13.81 18.58
C ALA A 556 -0.13 -12.72 19.10
N PHE A 557 0.65 -12.14 18.19
CA PHE A 557 1.42 -10.93 18.41
C PHE A 557 0.54 -9.71 18.11
N ASN A 558 0.24 -8.90 19.13
CA ASN A 558 -0.65 -7.76 18.98
C ASN A 558 0.11 -6.44 18.80
N SER A 559 1.08 -6.18 19.68
CA SER A 559 1.88 -4.96 19.63
C SER A 559 3.17 -5.06 20.44
N VAL A 560 4.09 -4.13 20.20
CA VAL A 560 5.30 -3.92 21.00
C VAL A 560 5.76 -2.48 20.84
N ILE A 561 6.43 -1.96 21.85
CA ILE A 561 7.10 -0.67 21.81
C ILE A 561 8.59 -0.92 21.60
N VAL A 562 9.21 -0.24 20.64
CA VAL A 562 10.62 -0.44 20.27
C VAL A 562 11.37 0.88 20.08
N SER A 563 12.68 0.85 20.31
CA SER A 563 13.64 1.89 19.94
C SER A 563 15.01 1.28 19.64
N SER A 564 15.84 1.95 18.84
CA SER A 564 17.23 1.55 18.60
C SER A 564 18.15 2.07 19.71
N ALA A 565 19.10 1.27 20.21
CA ALA A 565 19.97 1.69 21.31
C ALA A 565 21.00 2.76 20.88
N TRP A 566 21.62 2.60 19.70
CA TRP A 566 22.80 3.38 19.30
C TRP A 566 22.72 4.06 17.93
N ARG A 567 21.86 3.56 17.04
CA ARG A 567 21.86 3.93 15.62
C ARG A 567 20.53 4.50 15.19
N ASP A 568 20.57 5.67 14.56
CA ASP A 568 19.40 6.21 13.88
C ASP A 568 19.17 5.49 12.55
N ASN A 569 17.90 5.39 12.15
CA ASN A 569 17.45 4.66 10.96
C ASN A 569 17.85 3.17 10.98
N LEU A 570 17.90 2.55 12.16
CA LEU A 570 18.13 1.11 12.30
C LEU A 570 16.94 0.35 11.69
N VAL A 571 17.21 -0.59 10.80
CA VAL A 571 16.18 -1.42 10.19
C VAL A 571 15.89 -2.60 11.11
N TRP A 572 14.65 -2.75 11.54
CA TRP A 572 14.17 -3.82 12.40
C TRP A 572 13.12 -4.65 11.67
N SER A 573 13.07 -5.96 11.90
CA SER A 573 12.14 -6.85 11.22
C SER A 573 11.60 -7.91 12.17
N ILE A 574 10.35 -8.31 11.95
CA ILE A 574 9.66 -9.35 12.72
C ILE A 574 9.37 -10.54 11.81
N TYR A 575 9.76 -11.73 12.25
CA TYR A 575 9.39 -12.97 11.57
C TYR A 575 8.54 -13.81 12.52
N GLY A 576 7.29 -14.03 12.15
CA GLY A 576 6.43 -14.98 12.84
C GLY A 576 6.54 -16.35 12.19
N TYR A 577 6.54 -17.42 12.96
CA TYR A 577 6.49 -18.78 12.42
C TYR A 577 5.25 -19.50 12.88
N ARG A 578 4.72 -20.33 11.99
CA ARG A 578 3.66 -21.30 12.29
C ARG A 578 4.11 -22.66 11.79
N SER A 579 4.40 -23.57 12.71
CA SER A 579 4.82 -24.95 12.44
C SER A 579 6.01 -25.02 11.47
N GLY A 580 6.99 -24.14 11.66
CA GLY A 580 8.18 -24.05 10.82
C GLY A 580 8.03 -23.19 9.54
N THR A 581 6.82 -22.80 9.16
CA THR A 581 6.60 -21.89 8.02
C THR A 581 6.82 -20.43 8.43
N ASN A 582 7.74 -19.74 7.76
CA ASN A 582 8.03 -18.33 7.99
C ASN A 582 6.93 -17.43 7.43
N LEU A 583 6.43 -16.51 8.25
CA LEU A 583 5.50 -15.44 7.92
C LEU A 583 6.20 -14.11 8.23
N VAL A 584 6.72 -13.47 7.19
CA VAL A 584 7.43 -12.20 7.32
C VAL A 584 6.43 -11.09 7.64
N TYR A 585 6.68 -10.36 8.73
CA TYR A 585 5.98 -9.12 9.05
C TYR A 585 6.97 -7.95 8.87
N ALA A 586 6.52 -6.93 8.13
CA ALA A 586 7.31 -5.91 7.44
C ALA A 586 8.56 -5.35 8.16
N PRO A 587 9.56 -4.83 7.42
CA PRO A 587 10.64 -4.06 8.02
C PRO A 587 10.15 -2.70 8.54
N PHE A 588 10.73 -2.23 9.63
CA PHE A 588 10.49 -0.94 10.26
C PHE A 588 11.81 -0.20 10.46
N THR A 589 11.80 1.13 10.40
CA THR A 589 12.96 1.96 10.73
C THR A 589 12.79 2.56 12.12
N MET A 590 13.80 2.40 12.97
CA MET A 590 13.82 2.90 14.35
C MET A 590 14.84 4.04 14.50
N SER A 591 14.64 4.86 15.54
CA SER A 591 15.55 5.94 15.92
C SER A 591 15.82 5.88 17.42
N VAL A 592 16.97 6.42 17.82
CA VAL A 592 17.40 6.46 19.22
C VAL A 592 16.50 7.35 20.05
N ILE A 593 15.90 8.39 19.47
CA ILE A 593 15.12 9.39 20.22
C ILE A 593 13.61 9.23 20.14
N ASN A 594 13.13 8.41 19.19
CA ASN A 594 11.70 8.23 18.99
C ASN A 594 11.31 6.80 19.32
N GLN A 595 10.38 6.68 20.26
CA GLN A 595 9.69 5.44 20.54
C GLN A 595 8.78 5.10 19.35
N THR A 596 8.81 3.84 18.91
CA THR A 596 7.94 3.36 17.83
C THR A 596 7.05 2.23 18.36
N LYS A 597 5.74 2.41 18.29
CA LYS A 597 4.79 1.34 18.59
C LYS A 597 4.44 0.57 17.31
N ILE A 598 4.75 -0.72 17.31
CA ILE A 598 4.39 -1.64 16.23
C ILE A 598 3.15 -2.41 16.65
N SER A 599 2.18 -2.57 15.74
CA SER A 599 0.93 -3.27 16.03
C SER A 599 0.51 -4.16 14.87
N CYS A 600 0.23 -5.42 15.14
CA CYS A 600 -0.21 -6.38 14.16
C CYS A 600 -1.55 -7.01 14.54
N ASN A 601 -2.57 -6.76 13.72
CA ASN A 601 -3.90 -7.35 13.94
C ASN A 601 -4.06 -8.72 13.24
N ALA A 602 -3.14 -9.07 12.34
CA ALA A 602 -3.19 -10.31 11.54
C ALA A 602 -2.16 -11.37 11.99
N CYS A 603 -1.31 -11.03 12.96
CA CYS A 603 -0.23 -11.91 13.45
C CYS A 603 -0.78 -12.84 14.51
N SER A 604 -1.56 -13.84 14.07
CA SER A 604 -2.17 -14.84 14.95
C SER A 604 -1.62 -16.23 14.68
N ASN A 605 -1.80 -17.12 15.65
CA ASN A 605 -1.44 -18.53 15.55
C ASN A 605 0.05 -18.79 15.24
N TRP A 606 0.93 -17.96 15.79
CA TRP A 606 2.37 -18.15 15.73
C TRP A 606 2.84 -19.02 16.89
N ASP A 607 3.89 -19.80 16.70
CA ASP A 607 4.58 -20.55 17.76
C ASP A 607 5.94 -19.94 18.13
N THR A 608 6.53 -19.19 17.19
CA THR A 608 7.83 -18.54 17.34
C THR A 608 7.80 -17.14 16.73
N ILE A 609 8.47 -16.19 17.39
CA ILE A 609 8.82 -14.89 16.82
C ILE A 609 10.34 -14.76 16.80
N TYR A 610 10.86 -14.18 15.71
CA TYR A 610 12.20 -13.62 15.65
C TYR A 610 12.13 -12.10 15.47
N PHE A 611 12.98 -11.40 16.22
CA PHE A 611 13.28 -10.00 15.96
C PHE A 611 14.73 -9.86 15.50
N THR A 612 14.93 -9.15 14.40
CA THR A 612 16.25 -8.91 13.81
C THR A 612 16.46 -7.42 13.59
N SER A 613 17.70 -6.96 13.68
CA SER A 613 18.07 -5.57 13.41
C SER A 613 19.33 -5.47 12.56
N SER A 614 19.39 -4.49 11.67
CA SER A 614 20.53 -4.24 10.79
C SER A 614 20.62 -2.78 10.32
N GLY A 615 21.78 -2.40 9.77
CA GLY A 615 21.97 -1.08 9.16
C GLY A 615 22.03 0.06 10.17
N GLY A 616 21.43 1.20 9.80
CA GLY A 616 21.44 2.45 10.58
C GLY A 616 22.79 3.17 10.62
N THR A 617 22.76 4.42 11.07
CA THR A 617 23.94 5.29 11.24
C THR A 617 24.18 5.54 12.73
N PRO A 618 25.41 5.34 13.25
CA PRO A 618 25.75 5.68 14.64
C PRO A 618 25.34 7.11 14.98
N ARG A 619 24.63 7.29 16.09
CA ARG A 619 24.23 8.61 16.55
C ARG A 619 25.37 9.28 17.30
N SER A 620 25.70 10.51 16.90
CA SER A 620 26.75 11.29 17.57
C SER A 620 26.40 11.56 19.03
N GLY A 621 27.40 11.48 19.92
CA GLY A 621 27.26 11.77 21.34
C GLY A 621 26.84 10.59 22.22
N LEU A 622 26.64 9.39 21.66
CA LEU A 622 26.42 8.17 22.44
C LEU A 622 27.73 7.41 22.65
N THR A 623 27.84 6.70 23.76
CA THR A 623 29.04 5.91 24.11
C THR A 623 29.07 4.52 23.50
N GLY A 624 27.92 4.00 23.06
CA GLY A 624 27.78 2.69 22.43
C GLY A 624 27.65 2.75 20.91
N ASN A 625 27.87 1.61 20.26
CA ASN A 625 27.66 1.42 18.83
C ASN A 625 27.29 -0.05 18.57
N GLY A 626 26.29 -0.26 17.75
CA GLY A 626 25.87 -1.57 17.29
C GLY A 626 24.42 -1.55 16.81
N THR A 627 23.92 -2.72 16.45
CA THR A 627 22.55 -2.91 15.96
C THR A 627 21.59 -3.29 17.08
N GLU A 628 21.94 -3.04 18.34
CA GLU A 628 21.05 -3.27 19.47
C GLU A 628 19.78 -2.41 19.37
N PHE A 629 18.68 -3.02 19.79
CA PHE A 629 17.39 -2.40 20.00
C PHE A 629 16.85 -2.77 21.37
N ALA A 630 15.99 -1.91 21.86
CA ALA A 630 15.28 -2.07 23.11
C ALA A 630 13.78 -2.19 22.81
N PHE A 631 13.08 -2.97 23.61
CA PHE A 631 11.64 -3.15 23.49
C PHE A 631 10.96 -3.33 24.83
N ASP A 632 9.72 -2.87 24.89
CA ASP A 632 8.89 -2.89 26.09
C ASP A 632 7.43 -3.11 25.69
N ASP A 633 6.59 -3.40 26.68
CA ASP A 633 5.14 -3.51 26.55
C ASP A 633 4.71 -4.48 25.44
N LEU A 634 5.45 -5.59 25.29
CA LEU A 634 5.15 -6.64 24.31
C LEU A 634 3.82 -7.27 24.69
N CYS A 635 2.88 -7.19 23.77
CA CYS A 635 1.51 -7.59 23.95
C CYS A 635 1.19 -8.82 23.12
N ILE A 636 0.86 -9.91 23.81
CA ILE A 636 0.58 -11.23 23.23
C ILE A 636 -0.76 -11.75 23.76
N SER A 637 -1.46 -12.52 22.92
CA SER A 637 -2.68 -13.26 23.29
C SER A 637 -2.49 -14.76 23.12
N PHE A 638 -2.77 -15.54 24.16
CA PHE A 638 -2.80 -17.01 24.10
C PHE A 638 -4.23 -17.54 23.88
N GLY A 639 -4.36 -18.78 23.39
CA GLY A 639 -5.65 -19.48 23.32
C GLY A 639 -6.33 -19.48 21.95
N TYR A 640 -5.56 -19.72 20.88
CA TYR A 640 -6.09 -19.94 19.53
C TYR A 640 -6.04 -21.41 19.11
#